data_AF-A0A349DNS9-F1
#
_entry.id   AF-A0A349DNS9-F1
#
_cell.length_a   1.000
_cell.length_b   1.000
_cell.length_c   1.000
_cell.angle_alpha   90.00
_cell.angle_beta   90.00
_cell.angle_gamma   90.00
#
_symmetry.space_group_name_H-M   'P 1'
#
loop_
_entity.id
_entity.type
_entity.pdbx_description
1 polymer ?
#
loop_
_entity_poly.entity_id
_entity_poly.type
_entity_poly.pdbx_seq_one_letter_code
_entity_poly.pdbx_strand_id
1 'polypeptide(L)'
;MQPFDGRKGKRLAYDLVADLRFFAFYIGNETILAYVAPWKHYNIEKVFEPGEALGHIFTISLYNRYNEKGEHIRTGVNVSQRIGQYIQHISEPDYQPHPPFTAEEFSPGSVGDWREVLVSFMRDFGKRNLQTAPLEGFVGDYAEDIINYGSGLEMLTAIIGNIIRLDSDYQVMNEDWVRYRASQYIRAHQDLTYQVQPRFKAWETALWS
;
A
#
# COMPACT_ATOMS: atom_id res chain seq x y z
N MET A 1 15.78 -1.81 -16.82
CA MET A 1 14.94 -0.59 -16.86
C MET A 1 15.83 0.64 -16.70
N GLN A 2 15.55 1.74 -17.40
CA GLN A 2 16.32 2.98 -17.26
C GLN A 2 15.95 3.74 -15.96
N PRO A 3 16.92 4.32 -15.22
CA PRO A 3 16.62 5.14 -14.05
C PRO A 3 15.77 6.37 -14.37
N PHE A 4 14.74 6.60 -13.55
CA PHE A 4 13.96 7.84 -13.62
C PHE A 4 14.72 9.00 -12.95
N ASP A 5 14.73 10.17 -13.59
CA ASP A 5 15.31 11.39 -12.98
C ASP A 5 14.36 11.96 -11.92
N GLY A 6 14.59 11.59 -10.65
CA GLY A 6 13.76 12.00 -9.51
C GLY A 6 13.72 13.52 -9.21
N ARG A 7 14.38 14.36 -10.02
CA ARG A 7 14.21 15.84 -10.02
C ARG A 7 13.03 16.30 -10.89
N LYS A 8 12.53 15.44 -11.78
CA LYS A 8 11.33 15.70 -12.59
C LYS A 8 10.06 15.43 -11.78
N GLY A 9 9.03 16.23 -12.05
CA GLY A 9 7.71 16.09 -11.44
C GLY A 9 7.63 16.58 -9.99
N LYS A 10 6.41 16.78 -9.53
CA LYS A 10 6.08 17.12 -8.14
C LYS A 10 6.15 15.86 -7.28
N ARG A 11 6.64 15.99 -6.05
CA ARG A 11 6.61 14.90 -5.04
C ARG A 11 5.28 14.90 -4.30
N LEU A 12 4.92 13.75 -3.72
CA LEU A 12 3.90 13.73 -2.68
C LEU A 12 4.35 14.62 -1.51
N ALA A 13 3.38 15.24 -0.84
CA ALA A 13 3.64 16.02 0.35
C ALA A 13 4.21 15.13 1.44
N TYR A 14 5.12 15.66 2.26
CA TYR A 14 5.75 14.87 3.31
C TYR A 14 4.74 14.29 4.30
N ASP A 15 3.82 15.11 4.80
CA ASP A 15 2.81 14.69 5.76
C ASP A 15 1.90 13.57 5.20
N LEU A 16 1.65 13.59 3.89
CA LEU A 16 0.94 12.52 3.22
C LEU A 16 1.75 11.22 3.26
N VAL A 17 3.02 11.24 2.86
CA VAL A 17 3.88 10.04 2.92
C VAL A 17 4.00 9.52 4.36
N ALA A 18 4.05 10.42 5.35
CA ALA A 18 4.03 10.06 6.76
C ALA A 18 2.73 9.34 7.16
N ASP A 19 1.54 9.84 6.79
CA ASP A 19 0.28 9.14 7.08
C ASP A 19 0.22 7.76 6.42
N LEU A 20 0.65 7.66 5.15
CA LEU A 20 0.68 6.40 4.41
C LEU A 20 1.55 5.34 5.11
N ARG A 21 2.77 5.71 5.53
CA ARG A 21 3.68 4.78 6.20
C ARG A 21 3.17 4.35 7.58
N PHE A 22 2.55 5.27 8.33
CA PHE A 22 1.97 4.93 9.64
C PHE A 22 0.76 4.02 9.48
N PHE A 23 -0.09 4.28 8.48
CA PHE A 23 -1.19 3.39 8.15
C PHE A 23 -0.71 1.97 7.83
N ALA A 24 0.31 1.84 6.99
CA ALA A 24 0.97 0.57 6.68
C ALA A 24 1.56 -0.11 7.94
N PHE A 25 2.24 0.66 8.80
CA PHE A 25 2.77 0.18 10.07
C PHE A 25 1.68 -0.39 10.98
N TYR A 26 0.52 0.28 11.07
CA TYR A 26 -0.59 -0.20 11.89
C TYR A 26 -1.25 -1.46 11.33
N ILE A 27 -1.26 -1.63 10.01
CA ILE A 27 -1.71 -2.88 9.38
C ILE A 27 -0.78 -4.02 9.79
N GLY A 28 0.53 -3.90 9.52
CA GLY A 28 1.49 -4.99 9.79
C GLY A 28 1.77 -5.27 11.28
N ASN A 29 1.31 -4.39 12.20
CA ASN A 29 1.31 -4.67 13.64
C ASN A 29 -0.08 -5.01 14.19
N GLU A 30 -1.07 -5.23 13.32
CA GLU A 30 -2.43 -5.62 13.73
C GLU A 30 -3.14 -4.60 14.64
N THR A 31 -2.70 -3.34 14.61
CA THR A 31 -3.19 -2.26 15.49
C THR A 31 -4.14 -1.30 14.79
N ILE A 32 -4.38 -1.48 13.48
CA ILE A 32 -5.32 -0.67 12.70
C ILE A 32 -6.74 -0.65 13.27
N LEU A 33 -7.14 -1.71 13.98
CA LEU A 33 -8.45 -1.84 14.62
C LEU A 33 -8.43 -1.65 16.14
N ALA A 34 -7.35 -1.12 16.74
CA ALA A 34 -7.23 -0.96 18.20
C ALA A 34 -8.37 -0.15 18.84
N TYR A 35 -9.09 0.65 18.05
CA TYR A 35 -10.22 1.47 18.47
C TYR A 35 -11.59 0.94 18.04
N VAL A 36 -11.64 -0.21 17.36
CA VAL A 36 -12.89 -0.81 16.91
C VAL A 36 -13.34 -1.81 17.97
N ALA A 37 -14.60 -1.69 18.38
CA ALA A 37 -15.27 -2.46 19.43
C ALA A 37 -14.56 -3.77 19.86
N PRO A 38 -14.03 -3.85 21.10
CA PRO A 38 -13.16 -4.94 21.56
C PRO A 38 -13.81 -6.33 21.64
N TRP A 39 -15.13 -6.43 21.44
CA TRP A 39 -15.90 -7.68 21.41
C TRP A 39 -16.07 -8.28 20.01
N LYS A 40 -15.51 -7.66 18.97
CA LYS A 40 -15.50 -8.23 17.63
C LYS A 40 -14.21 -9.02 17.41
N HIS A 41 -14.35 -10.30 17.09
CA HIS A 41 -13.23 -11.14 16.67
C HIS A 41 -12.87 -10.76 15.23
N TYR A 42 -11.79 -10.02 15.04
CA TYR A 42 -11.23 -9.79 13.71
C TYR A 42 -10.12 -10.79 13.47
N ASN A 43 -10.23 -11.58 12.41
CA ASN A 43 -9.10 -12.41 11.97
C ASN A 43 -8.25 -11.60 10.99
N ILE A 44 -7.30 -10.84 11.52
CA ILE A 44 -6.40 -10.00 10.71
C ILE A 44 -5.48 -10.85 9.82
N GLU A 45 -5.22 -12.11 10.15
CA GLU A 45 -4.43 -13.03 9.31
C GLU A 45 -5.06 -13.18 7.91
N LYS A 46 -6.40 -13.06 7.81
CA LYS A 46 -7.11 -13.05 6.51
C LYS A 46 -6.69 -11.92 5.59
N VAL A 47 -6.19 -10.80 6.12
CA VAL A 47 -5.64 -9.71 5.32
C VAL A 47 -4.32 -10.11 4.66
N PHE A 48 -3.59 -11.02 5.29
CA PHE A 48 -2.24 -11.40 4.90
C PHE A 48 -2.18 -12.66 4.04
N GLU A 49 -3.26 -13.45 3.99
CA GLU A 49 -3.40 -14.53 3.01
C GLU A 49 -3.25 -14.02 1.55
N PRO A 50 -2.72 -14.84 0.62
CA PRO A 50 -2.66 -14.49 -0.80
C PRO A 50 -4.02 -14.06 -1.36
N GLY A 51 -4.14 -12.80 -1.77
CA GLY A 51 -5.41 -12.24 -2.23
C GLY A 51 -5.42 -10.71 -2.32
N GLU A 52 -6.61 -10.16 -2.47
CA GLU A 52 -6.83 -8.73 -2.72
C GLU A 52 -7.08 -7.91 -1.45
N ALA A 53 -7.15 -8.57 -0.28
CA ALA A 53 -7.56 -7.96 0.97
C ALA A 53 -6.71 -6.74 1.35
N LEU A 54 -5.39 -6.84 1.23
CA LEU A 54 -4.49 -5.72 1.49
C LEU A 54 -4.77 -4.54 0.53
N GLY A 55 -4.91 -4.82 -0.76
CA GLY A 55 -5.26 -3.80 -1.76
C GLY A 55 -6.58 -3.11 -1.43
N HIS A 56 -7.62 -3.87 -1.09
CA HIS A 56 -8.93 -3.33 -0.70
C HIS A 56 -8.89 -2.45 0.55
N ILE A 57 -8.09 -2.82 1.56
CA ILE A 57 -7.91 -2.00 2.76
C ILE A 57 -7.25 -0.66 2.41
N PHE A 58 -6.24 -0.67 1.55
CA PHE A 58 -5.67 0.58 1.03
C PHE A 58 -6.71 1.37 0.21
N THR A 59 -7.52 0.73 -0.65
CA THR A 59 -8.57 1.44 -1.40
C THR A 59 -9.55 2.14 -0.47
N ILE A 60 -10.13 1.40 0.50
CA ILE A 60 -11.08 1.96 1.47
C ILE A 60 -10.45 3.13 2.22
N SER A 61 -9.19 3.03 2.62
CA SER A 61 -8.49 4.10 3.33
C SER A 61 -8.25 5.32 2.46
N LEU A 62 -7.56 5.16 1.34
CA LEU A 62 -7.07 6.29 0.53
C LEU A 62 -8.22 7.06 -0.12
N TYR A 63 -9.20 6.38 -0.68
CA TYR A 63 -10.30 7.03 -1.40
C TYR A 63 -11.35 7.65 -0.50
N ASN A 64 -11.32 7.36 0.80
CA ASN A 64 -12.15 8.05 1.79
C ASN A 64 -11.40 9.14 2.56
N ARG A 65 -10.07 9.21 2.46
CA ARG A 65 -9.25 10.19 3.17
C ARG A 65 -8.68 11.27 2.27
N TYR A 66 -8.36 10.97 1.01
CA TYR A 66 -7.60 11.87 0.15
C TYR A 66 -8.18 12.03 -1.25
N ASN A 67 -8.06 13.24 -1.81
CA ASN A 67 -8.22 13.47 -3.25
C ASN A 67 -6.91 13.18 -4.02
N GLU A 68 -6.93 13.33 -5.35
CA GLU A 68 -5.76 13.14 -6.23
C GLU A 68 -4.60 14.09 -5.90
N LYS A 69 -4.91 15.23 -5.28
CA LYS A 69 -3.92 16.23 -4.87
C LYS A 69 -3.24 15.89 -3.55
N GLY A 70 -3.70 14.85 -2.85
CA GLY A 70 -3.21 14.48 -1.53
C GLY A 70 -3.84 15.28 -0.39
N GLU A 71 -4.93 16.02 -0.67
CA GLU A 71 -5.64 16.81 0.33
C GLU A 71 -6.71 15.96 1.02
N HIS A 72 -6.90 16.20 2.32
CA HIS A 72 -7.92 15.49 3.08
C HIS A 72 -9.33 15.79 2.58
N ILE A 73 -10.13 14.75 2.36
CA ILE A 73 -11.55 14.84 2.02
C ILE A 73 -12.42 14.29 3.15
N ARG A 74 -13.68 14.72 3.18
CA ARG A 74 -14.69 14.20 4.12
C ARG A 74 -15.78 13.50 3.33
N THR A 75 -15.81 12.17 3.38
CA THR A 75 -16.83 11.35 2.72
C THR A 75 -17.98 10.95 3.64
N GLY A 76 -17.88 11.26 4.95
CA GLY A 76 -18.82 10.78 5.97
C GLY A 76 -18.59 9.31 6.38
N VAL A 77 -17.68 8.60 5.70
CA VAL A 77 -17.31 7.22 6.04
C VAL A 77 -16.33 7.21 7.21
N ASN A 78 -16.66 6.44 8.25
CA ASN A 78 -15.68 6.10 9.28
C ASN A 78 -14.77 4.99 8.74
N VAL A 79 -13.58 5.37 8.26
CA VAL A 79 -12.63 4.46 7.60
C VAL A 79 -12.24 3.28 8.48
N SER A 80 -11.93 3.50 9.77
CA SER A 80 -11.53 2.42 10.67
C SER A 80 -12.67 1.42 10.89
N GLN A 81 -13.90 1.92 11.05
CA GLN A 81 -15.07 1.06 11.13
C GLN A 81 -15.29 0.30 9.81
N ARG A 82 -15.14 0.96 8.66
CA ARG A 82 -15.35 0.35 7.34
C ARG A 82 -14.33 -0.75 7.04
N ILE A 83 -13.06 -0.53 7.36
CA ILE A 83 -12.01 -1.55 7.29
C ILE A 83 -12.31 -2.71 8.24
N GLY A 84 -12.78 -2.44 9.47
CA GLY A 84 -13.22 -3.49 10.40
C GLY A 84 -14.37 -4.33 9.85
N GLN A 85 -15.37 -3.71 9.20
CA GLN A 85 -16.43 -4.44 8.50
C GLN A 85 -15.88 -5.30 7.36
N TYR A 86 -14.88 -4.82 6.63
CA TYR A 86 -14.27 -5.56 5.53
C TYR A 86 -13.55 -6.80 6.03
N ILE A 87 -12.72 -6.64 7.08
CA ILE A 87 -12.01 -7.75 7.70
C ILE A 87 -12.99 -8.79 8.27
N GLN A 88 -14.06 -8.34 8.94
CA GLN A 88 -15.11 -9.25 9.43
C GLN A 88 -15.80 -9.99 8.27
N HIS A 89 -16.12 -9.29 7.17
CA HIS A 89 -16.77 -9.87 6.00
C HIS A 89 -15.95 -10.96 5.32
N ILE A 90 -14.63 -10.79 5.20
CA ILE A 90 -13.75 -11.84 4.63
C ILE A 90 -13.44 -12.96 5.63
N SER A 91 -13.68 -12.75 6.93
CA SER A 91 -13.41 -13.73 7.99
C SER A 91 -14.62 -14.60 8.32
N GLU A 92 -15.83 -14.05 8.21
CA GLU A 92 -17.08 -14.65 8.67
C GLU A 92 -18.08 -14.76 7.50
N PRO A 93 -18.41 -15.98 7.02
CA PRO A 93 -19.33 -16.16 5.90
C PRO A 93 -20.72 -15.54 6.09
N ASP A 94 -21.21 -15.51 7.33
CA ASP A 94 -22.54 -15.01 7.67
C ASP A 94 -22.56 -13.49 7.95
N TYR A 95 -21.40 -12.83 8.02
CA TYR A 95 -21.34 -11.40 8.29
C TYR A 95 -21.77 -10.57 7.08
N GLN A 96 -22.79 -9.75 7.29
CA GLN A 96 -23.30 -8.80 6.29
C GLN A 96 -22.86 -7.38 6.67
N PRO A 97 -21.96 -6.75 5.88
CA PRO A 97 -21.56 -5.36 6.12
C PRO A 97 -22.77 -4.43 5.94
N HIS A 98 -22.84 -3.39 6.77
CA HIS A 98 -23.89 -2.39 6.68
C HIS A 98 -23.29 -0.96 6.66
N PRO A 99 -23.45 -0.20 5.56
CA PRO A 99 -24.08 -0.61 4.30
C PRO A 99 -23.31 -1.75 3.59
N PRO A 100 -23.88 -2.49 2.64
CA PRO A 100 -23.13 -3.45 1.83
C PRO A 100 -21.95 -2.79 1.10
N PHE A 101 -20.90 -3.55 0.79
CA PHE A 101 -19.82 -3.05 -0.07
C PHE A 101 -20.29 -2.91 -1.51
N THR A 102 -19.87 -1.85 -2.19
CA THR A 102 -20.06 -1.70 -3.63
C THR A 102 -18.78 -2.04 -4.40
N ALA A 103 -18.89 -2.33 -5.70
CA ALA A 103 -17.73 -2.60 -6.53
C ALA A 103 -16.78 -1.39 -6.63
N GLU A 104 -17.35 -0.19 -6.62
CA GLU A 104 -16.63 1.10 -6.68
C GLU A 104 -15.77 1.33 -5.42
N GLU A 105 -16.15 0.78 -4.27
CA GLU A 105 -15.30 0.86 -3.06
C GLU A 105 -13.97 0.10 -3.20
N PHE A 106 -13.91 -0.89 -4.09
CA PHE A 106 -12.71 -1.67 -4.36
C PHE A 106 -12.00 -1.27 -5.66
N SER A 107 -12.74 -0.64 -6.57
CA SER A 107 -12.28 -0.18 -7.89
C SER A 107 -12.94 1.16 -8.26
N PRO A 108 -12.47 2.29 -7.67
CA PRO A 108 -13.12 3.60 -7.81
C PRO A 108 -12.97 4.26 -9.20
N GLY A 109 -12.27 3.61 -10.15
CA GLY A 109 -12.23 4.02 -11.56
C GLY A 109 -11.25 5.16 -11.88
N SER A 110 -10.51 5.68 -10.91
CA SER A 110 -9.34 6.53 -11.14
C SER A 110 -8.22 5.72 -11.76
N VAL A 111 -7.53 6.31 -12.73
CA VAL A 111 -6.40 5.71 -13.43
C VAL A 111 -5.23 6.67 -13.33
N GLY A 112 -4.05 6.14 -12.99
CA GLY A 112 -2.79 6.87 -13.08
C GLY A 112 -2.47 7.82 -11.93
N ASP A 113 -3.38 8.09 -11.00
CA ASP A 113 -3.04 8.88 -9.81
C ASP A 113 -2.27 8.06 -8.76
N TRP A 114 -1.70 8.75 -7.77
CA TRP A 114 -0.84 8.13 -6.75
C TRP A 114 -1.58 7.11 -5.86
N ARG A 115 -2.89 7.28 -5.66
CA ARG A 115 -3.71 6.35 -4.87
C ARG A 115 -3.86 5.05 -5.64
N GLU A 116 -4.16 5.12 -6.93
CA GLU A 116 -4.27 3.93 -7.77
C GLU A 116 -2.93 3.21 -7.90
N VAL A 117 -1.82 3.92 -8.09
CA VAL A 117 -0.48 3.29 -8.14
C VAL A 117 -0.15 2.55 -6.84
N LEU A 118 -0.46 3.14 -5.68
CA LEU A 118 -0.22 2.49 -4.39
C LEU A 118 -1.17 1.31 -4.16
N VAL A 119 -2.47 1.47 -4.47
CA VAL A 119 -3.49 0.42 -4.33
C VAL A 119 -3.19 -0.76 -5.25
N SER A 120 -2.89 -0.51 -6.53
CA SER A 120 -2.58 -1.56 -7.50
C SER A 120 -1.32 -2.30 -7.10
N PHE A 121 -0.29 -1.58 -6.62
CA PHE A 121 0.90 -2.21 -6.07
C PHE A 121 0.59 -3.09 -4.85
N MET A 122 -0.16 -2.59 -3.86
CA MET A 122 -0.49 -3.35 -2.65
C MET A 122 -1.42 -4.53 -2.92
N ARG A 123 -2.33 -4.39 -3.90
CA ARG A 123 -3.16 -5.49 -4.40
C ARG A 123 -2.28 -6.56 -5.03
N ASP A 124 -1.35 -6.17 -5.89
CA ASP A 124 -0.49 -7.13 -6.58
C ASP A 124 0.52 -7.80 -5.63
N PHE A 125 1.09 -7.03 -4.70
CA PHE A 125 1.89 -7.53 -3.60
C PHE A 125 1.10 -8.55 -2.75
N GLY A 126 -0.14 -8.23 -2.36
CA GLY A 126 -1.02 -9.14 -1.63
C GLY A 126 -1.42 -10.39 -2.43
N LYS A 127 -1.55 -10.30 -3.75
CA LYS A 127 -1.83 -11.47 -4.60
C LYS A 127 -0.61 -12.33 -4.91
N ARG A 128 0.59 -11.87 -4.49
CA ARG A 128 1.87 -12.48 -4.83
C ARG A 128 2.12 -12.50 -6.35
N ASN A 129 1.60 -11.51 -7.07
CA ASN A 129 1.65 -11.43 -8.54
C ASN A 129 2.49 -10.25 -9.07
N LEU A 130 3.38 -9.64 -8.27
CA LEU A 130 4.26 -8.56 -8.73
C LEU A 130 5.17 -9.01 -9.88
N GLN A 131 4.79 -8.60 -11.09
CA GLN A 131 5.53 -8.85 -12.32
C GLN A 131 6.54 -7.73 -12.58
N THR A 132 7.67 -7.79 -11.86
CA THR A 132 8.73 -6.78 -11.98
C THR A 132 10.09 -7.45 -12.14
N ALA A 133 10.99 -6.83 -12.90
CA ALA A 133 12.33 -7.37 -13.14
C ALA A 133 13.10 -7.78 -11.85
N PRO A 134 13.02 -7.06 -10.70
CA PRO A 134 13.70 -7.48 -9.47
C PRO A 134 13.18 -8.79 -8.86
N LEU A 135 11.94 -9.16 -9.15
CA LEU A 135 11.30 -10.39 -8.65
C LEU A 135 11.22 -11.48 -9.72
N GLU A 136 11.77 -11.24 -10.91
CA GLU A 136 11.81 -12.24 -11.97
C GLU A 136 12.56 -13.49 -11.49
N GLY A 137 11.92 -14.66 -11.66
CA GLY A 137 12.47 -15.94 -11.20
C GLY A 137 12.56 -16.10 -9.68
N PHE A 138 12.00 -15.20 -8.88
CA PHE A 138 11.85 -15.45 -7.44
C PHE A 138 10.90 -16.62 -7.20
N VAL A 139 11.29 -17.54 -6.32
CA VAL A 139 10.50 -18.72 -5.94
C VAL A 139 10.21 -18.62 -4.45
N GLY A 140 8.94 -18.51 -4.07
CA GLY A 140 8.50 -18.41 -2.67
C GLY A 140 7.48 -17.29 -2.45
N ASP A 141 6.95 -17.18 -1.23
CA ASP A 141 6.13 -16.04 -0.81
C ASP A 141 7.04 -14.90 -0.33
N TYR A 142 7.20 -13.87 -1.15
CA TYR A 142 8.02 -12.70 -0.79
C TYR A 142 7.29 -11.70 0.13
N ALA A 143 6.00 -11.90 0.40
CA ALA A 143 5.21 -10.97 1.17
C ALA A 143 5.25 -11.27 2.68
N GLU A 144 5.46 -12.52 3.07
CA GLU A 144 5.37 -12.99 4.46
C GLU A 144 6.23 -12.15 5.42
N ASP A 145 7.55 -12.06 5.21
CA ASP A 145 8.42 -11.31 6.14
C ASP A 145 8.16 -9.79 6.10
N ILE A 146 7.71 -9.27 4.96
CA ILE A 146 7.40 -7.86 4.80
C ILE A 146 6.14 -7.48 5.57
N ILE A 147 5.17 -8.40 5.64
CA ILE A 147 3.87 -8.22 6.28
C ILE A 147 3.93 -8.52 7.78
N ASN A 148 4.64 -9.58 8.18
CA ASN A 148 4.70 -10.06 9.57
C ASN A 148 5.32 -9.06 10.55
N TYR A 149 6.06 -8.07 10.05
CA TYR A 149 6.58 -6.97 10.84
C TYR A 149 6.10 -5.65 10.25
N GLY A 150 5.38 -4.84 11.05
CA GLY A 150 4.87 -3.55 10.57
C GLY A 150 5.94 -2.60 10.03
N SER A 151 7.21 -2.76 10.45
CA SER A 151 8.34 -2.00 9.89
C SER A 151 8.64 -2.32 8.41
N GLY A 152 8.37 -3.55 7.96
CA GLY A 152 8.55 -3.96 6.56
C GLY A 152 7.55 -3.26 5.64
N LEU A 153 6.27 -3.33 5.99
CA LEU A 153 5.19 -2.68 5.26
C LEU A 153 5.29 -1.14 5.34
N GLU A 154 5.73 -0.60 6.48
CA GLU A 154 6.05 0.82 6.65
C GLU A 154 7.12 1.28 5.65
N MET A 155 8.26 0.59 5.61
CA MET A 155 9.38 0.93 4.72
C MET A 155 9.00 0.77 3.24
N LEU A 156 8.29 -0.31 2.90
CA LEU A 156 7.78 -0.52 1.53
C LEU A 156 6.88 0.64 1.08
N THR A 157 5.98 1.08 1.95
CA THR A 157 5.07 2.21 1.67
C THR A 157 5.83 3.54 1.60
N ALA A 158 6.82 3.75 2.48
CA ALA A 158 7.68 4.92 2.43
C ALA A 158 8.46 5.00 1.11
N ILE A 159 9.04 3.89 0.64
CA ILE A 159 9.75 3.83 -0.64
C ILE A 159 8.82 4.20 -1.80
N ILE A 160 7.61 3.66 -1.84
CA ILE A 160 6.62 3.98 -2.88
C ILE A 160 6.30 5.49 -2.84
N GLY A 161 5.89 6.00 -1.67
CA GLY A 161 5.49 7.39 -1.50
C GLY A 161 6.62 8.39 -1.80
N ASN A 162 7.84 8.10 -1.36
CA ASN A 162 9.01 8.93 -1.60
C ASN A 162 9.38 9.00 -3.09
N ILE A 163 9.19 7.92 -3.84
CA ILE A 163 9.63 7.79 -5.24
C ILE A 163 8.60 8.31 -6.23
N ILE A 164 7.30 8.27 -5.90
CA ILE A 164 6.24 8.80 -6.76
C ILE A 164 6.55 10.23 -7.22
N ARG A 165 6.38 10.47 -8.52
CA ARG A 165 6.48 11.78 -9.15
C ARG A 165 5.22 12.04 -9.95
N LEU A 166 4.69 13.24 -9.77
CA LEU A 166 3.46 13.70 -10.39
C LEU A 166 3.74 14.73 -11.48
N ASP A 167 2.95 14.74 -12.54
CA ASP A 167 2.89 15.85 -13.48
C ASP A 167 2.00 17.01 -12.96
N SER A 168 1.68 17.96 -13.83
CA SER A 168 0.82 19.11 -13.50
C SER A 168 -0.63 18.72 -13.23
N ASP A 169 -1.08 17.57 -13.73
CA ASP A 169 -2.44 17.06 -13.62
C ASP A 169 -2.57 15.98 -12.53
N TYR A 170 -1.57 15.89 -11.66
CA TYR A 170 -1.49 14.95 -10.54
C TYR A 170 -1.45 13.47 -10.98
N GLN A 171 -1.03 13.20 -12.21
CA GLN A 171 -0.81 11.84 -12.72
C GLN A 171 0.62 11.38 -12.43
N VAL A 172 0.77 10.12 -12.06
CA VAL A 172 2.07 9.50 -11.80
C VAL A 172 2.83 9.32 -13.12
N MET A 173 3.98 9.97 -13.24
CA MET A 173 4.81 9.93 -14.45
C MET A 173 5.90 8.84 -14.42
N ASN A 174 6.01 8.10 -13.31
CA ASN A 174 7.11 7.16 -13.08
C ASN A 174 6.68 5.84 -12.42
N GLU A 175 5.47 5.35 -12.72
CA GLU A 175 4.90 4.14 -12.11
C GLU A 175 5.83 2.92 -12.23
N ASP A 176 6.33 2.60 -13.42
CA ASP A 176 7.25 1.47 -13.63
C ASP A 176 8.50 1.57 -12.73
N TRP A 177 9.00 2.78 -12.54
CA TRP A 177 10.14 3.05 -11.65
C TRP A 177 9.75 2.85 -10.18
N VAL A 178 8.58 3.33 -9.76
CA VAL A 178 8.05 3.12 -8.40
C VAL A 178 7.95 1.62 -8.10
N ARG A 179 7.28 0.85 -8.96
CA ARG A 179 7.06 -0.59 -8.77
C ARG A 179 8.38 -1.35 -8.74
N TYR A 180 9.30 -1.05 -9.66
CA TYR A 180 10.64 -1.64 -9.65
C TYR A 180 11.38 -1.38 -8.34
N ARG A 181 11.41 -0.14 -7.85
CA ARG A 181 12.16 0.21 -6.65
C ARG A 181 11.58 -0.43 -5.40
N ALA A 182 10.26 -0.45 -5.28
CA ALA A 182 9.58 -1.20 -4.23
C ALA A 182 9.91 -2.70 -4.29
N SER A 183 9.91 -3.30 -5.47
CA SER A 183 10.31 -4.71 -5.65
C SER A 183 11.78 -5.00 -5.36
N GLN A 184 12.69 -4.04 -5.56
CA GLN A 184 14.09 -4.22 -5.13
C GLN A 184 14.23 -4.28 -3.62
N TYR A 185 13.41 -3.52 -2.88
CA TYR A 185 13.37 -3.62 -1.43
C TYR A 185 12.86 -4.99 -0.98
N ILE A 186 11.76 -5.47 -1.58
CA ILE A 186 11.21 -6.81 -1.32
C ILE A 186 12.28 -7.88 -1.59
N ARG A 187 12.90 -7.87 -2.78
CA ARG A 187 13.93 -8.87 -3.14
C ARG A 187 15.13 -8.83 -2.19
N ALA A 188 15.62 -7.65 -1.83
CA ALA A 188 16.76 -7.50 -0.92
C ALA A 188 16.46 -7.99 0.50
N HIS A 189 15.19 -7.98 0.92
CA HIS A 189 14.77 -8.52 2.21
C HIS A 189 14.78 -10.05 2.20
N GLN A 190 14.46 -10.67 1.06
CA GLN A 190 14.33 -12.12 0.90
C GLN A 190 15.64 -12.82 0.49
N ASP A 191 16.52 -12.10 -0.21
CA ASP A 191 17.76 -12.63 -0.77
C ASP A 191 18.92 -11.72 -0.37
N LEU A 192 19.68 -12.13 0.65
CA LEU A 192 20.83 -11.40 1.17
C LEU A 192 21.97 -11.26 0.14
N THR A 193 21.96 -12.04 -0.94
CA THR A 193 22.93 -11.93 -2.03
C THR A 193 22.50 -10.93 -3.10
N TYR A 194 21.22 -10.52 -3.09
CA TYR A 194 20.69 -9.55 -4.03
C TYR A 194 21.27 -8.16 -3.77
N GLN A 195 21.90 -7.58 -4.80
CA GLN A 195 22.42 -6.24 -4.75
C GLN A 195 21.45 -5.26 -5.40
N VAL A 196 20.88 -4.36 -4.60
CA VAL A 196 20.04 -3.27 -5.09
C VAL A 196 20.85 -2.35 -6.01
N GLN A 197 20.48 -2.30 -7.29
CA GLN A 197 21.12 -1.48 -8.30
C GLN A 197 20.10 -0.64 -9.08
N PRO A 198 20.24 0.70 -9.12
CA PRO A 198 21.21 1.50 -8.35
C PRO A 198 20.93 1.40 -6.85
N ARG A 199 21.94 1.57 -5.98
CA ARG A 199 21.71 1.58 -4.52
C ARG A 199 20.62 2.58 -4.14
N PHE A 200 19.79 2.27 -3.14
CA PHE A 200 18.85 3.23 -2.57
C PHE A 200 19.57 4.51 -2.13
N LYS A 201 19.03 5.65 -2.58
CA LYS A 201 19.40 6.97 -2.07
C LYS A 201 18.74 7.14 -0.70
N ALA A 202 19.40 7.89 0.19
CA ALA A 202 18.89 8.10 1.56
C ALA A 202 17.45 8.62 1.61
N TRP A 203 17.06 9.48 0.65
CA TRP A 203 15.70 10.02 0.58
C TRP A 203 14.65 9.01 0.09
N GLU A 204 15.03 7.94 -0.61
CA GLU A 204 14.09 6.90 -1.04
C GLU A 204 13.59 6.09 0.16
N THR A 205 14.46 5.87 1.16
CA THR A 205 14.19 5.05 2.35
C THR A 205 13.99 5.90 3.61
N ALA A 206 13.77 7.21 3.48
CA ALA A 206 13.61 8.08 4.63
C ALA A 206 12.23 7.88 5.27
N LEU A 207 12.21 7.71 6.60
CA LEU A 207 10.99 7.69 7.43
C LEU A 207 10.73 9.04 8.10
N TRP A 208 11.77 9.88 8.18
CA TRP A 208 11.75 11.29 8.55
C TRP A 208 12.01 12.11 7.28
N SER A 209 11.07 12.92 6.85
CA SER A 209 11.32 13.96 5.85
C SER A 209 10.46 15.19 6.10
#